data_AF-A0A7Y0Q8D9-F1
#
_entry.id   AF-A0A7Y0Q8D9-F1
#
_cell.length_a   1.000
_cell.length_b   1.000
_cell.length_c   1.000
_cell.angle_alpha   90.00
_cell.angle_beta   90.00
_cell.angle_gamma   90.00
#
_symmetry.space_group_name_H-M   'P 1'
#
loop_
_entity.id
_entity.type
_entity.pdbx_description
1 polymer ?
#
loop_
_entity_poly.entity_id
_entity_poly.type
_entity_poly.pdbx_seq_one_letter_code
_entity_poly.pdbx_strand_id
1 'polypeptide(L)' 'MLMDLPYSYWLGFALVLWLLVDLVRGVAYIWQPYSRAEQPGMYWLTMLVWGIVAASCFIYPHWPFA' A
#
# COMPACT_ATOMS: atom_id res chain seq x y z
N MET A 1 -18.44 17.06 -1.08
CA MET A 1 -18.20 16.38 -2.36
C MET A 1 -16.96 15.48 -2.32
N LEU A 2 -15.76 15.91 -1.92
CA LEU A 2 -14.61 14.99 -1.71
C LEU A 2 -14.71 14.14 -0.43
N MET A 3 -15.42 14.65 0.59
CA MET A 3 -15.68 13.95 1.86
C MET A 3 -16.77 12.87 1.78
N ASP A 4 -17.47 12.77 0.64
CA ASP A 4 -18.53 11.77 0.41
C ASP A 4 -17.97 10.45 -0.17
N LEU A 5 -16.66 10.40 -0.43
CA LEU A 5 -15.99 9.19 -0.89
C LEU A 5 -15.83 8.19 0.27
N PRO A 6 -16.08 6.90 0.02
CA PRO A 6 -15.77 5.83 0.98
C PRO A 6 -14.38 5.98 1.61
N TYR A 7 -14.28 5.79 2.92
CA TYR A 7 -13.01 5.87 3.67
C TYR A 7 -11.92 4.97 3.12
N SER A 8 -12.30 3.86 2.48
CA SER A 8 -11.41 2.96 1.74
C SER A 8 -10.60 3.67 0.66
N TYR A 9 -11.16 4.64 -0.08
CA TYR A 9 -10.41 5.39 -1.08
C TYR A 9 -9.31 6.26 -0.47
N TRP A 10 -9.58 6.89 0.67
CA TRP A 10 -8.58 7.66 1.41
C TRP A 10 -7.46 6.77 1.94
N LEU A 11 -7.80 5.58 2.47
CA LEU A 11 -6.83 4.59 2.92
C LEU A 11 -6.00 4.03 1.75
N GLY A 12 -6.64 3.68 0.63
CA GLY A 12 -5.97 3.26 -0.60
C GLY A 12 -5.00 4.32 -1.12
N PHE A 13 -5.42 5.59 -1.12
CA PHE A 13 -4.55 6.70 -1.53
C PHE A 13 -3.33 6.84 -0.60
N ALA A 14 -3.53 6.77 0.71
CA ALA A 14 -2.44 6.81 1.68
C ALA A 14 -1.47 5.63 1.51
N LEU A 15 -1.97 4.42 1.23
CA LEU A 15 -1.15 3.24 0.95
C LEU A 15 -0.34 3.39 -0.34
N VAL A 16 -0.93 3.93 -1.41
CA VAL A 16 -0.20 4.20 -2.65
C VAL A 16 0.91 5.22 -2.41
N LEU A 17 0.61 6.30 -1.69
CA LEU A 17 1.63 7.31 -1.36
C LEU A 17 2.76 6.71 -0.52
N TRP A 18 2.44 5.86 0.44
CA TRP A 18 3.43 5.13 1.22
C TRP A 18 4.29 4.22 0.34
N LEU A 19 3.70 3.42 -0.56
CA LEU A 19 4.45 2.60 -1.51
C LEU A 19 5.39 3.42 -2.40
N LEU A 20 4.97 4.62 -2.85
CA LEU A 20 5.84 5.52 -3.62
C LEU A 20 7.04 5.99 -2.79
N VAL A 21 6.83 6.30 -1.51
CA VAL A 21 7.92 6.66 -0.58
C VAL A 21 8.87 5.49 -0.36
N ASP A 22 8.35 4.27 -0.17
CA ASP A 22 9.15 3.04 -0.02
C ASP A 22 9.92 2.70 -1.32
N LEU A 23 9.37 3.06 -2.48
CA LEU A 23 10.05 2.95 -3.77
C LEU A 23 11.25 3.90 -3.88
N VAL A 24 11.08 5.15 -3.44
CA VAL A 24 12.16 6.15 -3.43
C VAL A 24 13.24 5.79 -2.40
N ARG A 25 12.85 5.29 -1.23
CA ARG A 25 13.79 4.86 -0.17
C ARG A 25 14.49 3.54 -0.50
N GLY A 26 13.89 2.71 -1.35
CA GLY A 26 14.39 1.37 -1.66
C GLY A 26 14.28 0.39 -0.49
N VAL A 27 13.42 0.68 0.48
CA VAL A 27 13.18 -0.15 1.67
C VAL A 27 11.67 -0.22 1.88
N ALA A 28 11.15 -1.43 2.08
CA ALA A 28 9.73 -1.68 2.32
C ALA A 28 9.54 -2.43 3.65
N TYR A 29 8.46 -2.11 4.37
CA TYR A 29 8.20 -2.66 5.70
C TYR A 29 6.92 -3.52 5.71
N ILE A 30 7.03 -4.76 6.19
CA ILE A 30 5.88 -5.61 6.58
C ILE A 30 5.97 -5.96 8.07
N TRP A 31 7.08 -6.58 8.45
CA TRP A 31 7.39 -7.00 9.82
C TRP A 31 8.80 -6.57 10.19
N GLN A 32 9.72 -6.74 9.24
CA GLN A 32 11.09 -6.26 9.27
C GLN A 32 11.34 -5.38 8.02
N PRO A 33 12.31 -4.45 8.08
CA PRO A 33 12.74 -3.71 6.90
C PRO A 33 13.34 -4.67 5.87
N TYR A 34 12.78 -4.69 4.67
CA TYR A 34 13.37 -5.36 3.52
C TYR A 34 13.97 -4.32 2.58
N SER A 35 15.29 -4.35 2.40
CA SER A 35 15.99 -3.48 1.47
C SER A 35 16.11 -4.12 0.09
N ARG A 36 16.03 -3.31 -0.97
CA ARG A 36 16.23 -3.77 -2.35
C ARG A 36 17.65 -4.28 -2.59
N ALA A 37 18.63 -3.74 -1.85
CA ALA A 37 20.04 -4.07 -2.00
C ALA A 37 20.41 -5.43 -1.39
N GLU A 38 19.84 -5.79 -0.24
CA GLU A 38 20.17 -7.03 0.46
C GLU A 38 19.21 -8.17 0.10
N GLN A 39 17.91 -7.87 -0.02
CA GLN A 39 16.86 -8.87 -0.21
C GLN A 39 15.85 -8.43 -1.29
N PRO A 40 16.26 -8.36 -2.56
CA PRO A 40 15.43 -7.83 -3.63
C PRO A 40 14.11 -8.61 -3.82
N GLY A 41 14.14 -9.93 -3.65
CA GLY A 41 12.94 -10.77 -3.75
C GLY A 41 11.89 -10.44 -2.68
N MET A 42 12.32 -10.35 -1.43
CA MET A 42 11.42 -10.02 -0.30
C MET A 42 10.91 -8.59 -0.38
N TYR A 43 11.76 -7.66 -0.83
CA TYR A 43 11.37 -6.28 -1.10
C TYR A 43 10.23 -6.22 -2.13
N TRP A 44 10.39 -6.85 -3.29
CA TRP A 44 9.35 -6.83 -4.34
C TRP A 44 8.09 -7.57 -3.94
N LEU A 45 8.19 -8.69 -3.21
CA LEU A 45 7.02 -9.38 -2.65
C LEU A 45 6.26 -8.45 -1.70
N THR A 46 6.97 -7.75 -0.82
CA THR A 46 6.38 -6.79 0.12
C THR A 46 5.66 -5.67 -0.62
N MET A 47 6.31 -5.08 -1.63
CA MET A 47 5.70 -4.06 -2.50
C MET A 47 4.45 -4.57 -3.22
N LEU A 48 4.47 -5.82 -3.70
CA LEU A 48 3.33 -6.46 -4.37
C LEU A 48 2.18 -6.68 -3.39
N VAL A 49 2.44 -7.22 -2.20
CA VAL A 49 1.43 -7.44 -1.16
C VAL A 49 0.75 -6.12 -0.79
N TRP A 50 1.53 -5.08 -0.49
CA TRP A 50 0.97 -3.76 -0.20
C TRP A 50 0.24 -3.16 -1.41
N GLY A 51 0.73 -3.41 -2.63
CA GLY A 51 0.06 -2.99 -3.86
C GLY A 51 -1.32 -3.64 -4.03
N ILE A 52 -1.45 -4.93 -3.72
CA ILE A 52 -2.74 -5.64 -3.73
C ILE A 52 -3.67 -5.08 -2.66
N VAL A 53 -3.17 -4.81 -1.46
CA VAL A 53 -3.97 -4.21 -0.38
C VAL A 53 -4.44 -2.81 -0.76
N ALA A 54 -3.58 -2.00 -1.37
CA ALA A 54 -3.97 -0.70 -1.89
C ALA A 54 -5.02 -0.84 -3.01
N ALA A 55 -4.81 -1.76 -3.96
CA ALA A 55 -5.75 -2.02 -5.05
C ALA A 55 -7.12 -2.51 -4.55
N SER A 56 -7.16 -3.36 -3.52
CA SER A 56 -8.41 -3.86 -2.96
C SER A 56 -9.26 -2.75 -2.35
N CYS A 57 -8.64 -1.69 -1.84
CA CYS A 57 -9.34 -0.50 -1.34
C CYS A 57 -10.08 0.26 -2.46
N PHE A 58 -9.60 0.21 -3.70
CA PHE A 58 -10.27 0.81 -4.85
C PHE A 58 -11.30 -0.11 -5.51
N ILE A 59 -11.06 -1.43 -5.51
CA ILE A 59 -11.94 -2.43 -6.15
C ILE A 59 -13.15 -2.75 -5.27
N TYR A 60 -12.96 -2.85 -3.96
CA TYR A 60 -14.01 -3.12 -2.98
C TYR A 60 -14.11 -1.97 -1.98
N PRO A 61 -14.56 -0.78 -2.42
CA PRO A 61 -14.58 0.41 -1.59
C PRO A 61 -15.66 0.38 -0.51
N HIS A 62 -16.71 -0.42 -0.70
CA HIS A 62 -17.83 -0.52 0.24
C HIS A 62 -17.51 -1.54 1.34
N TRP A 63 -17.07 -1.04 2.49
CA TRP A 63 -16.84 -1.88 3.66
C TRP A 63 -18.12 -1.94 4.48
N PRO A 64 -18.53 -3.13 4.98
CA PRO A 64 -19.78 -3.29 5.74
C PRO A 64 -19.75 -2.59 7.11
N PHE A 65 -18.62 -1.98 7.49
CA PHE A 65 -18.39 -1.33 8.78
C PHE A 65 -18.12 0.18 8.66
N ALA A 66 -18.23 0.77 7.47
CA ALA A 66 -17.90 2.17 7.18
C ALA A 66 -19.14 3.00 6.80
#